data_AF-A0A947IAZ9-F1
#
_entry.id   AF-A0A947IAZ9-F1
#
_cell.length_a   1.000
_cell.length_b   1.000
_cell.length_c   1.000
_cell.angle_alpha   90.00
_cell.angle_beta   90.00
_cell.angle_gamma   90.00
#
_symmetry.space_group_name_H-M   'P 1'
#
loop_
_entity.id
_entity.type
_entity.pdbx_description
1 polymer ?
#
loop_
_entity_poly.entity_id
_entity_poly.type
_entity_poly.pdbx_seq_one_letter_code
_entity_poly.pdbx_strand_id
1 'polypeptide(L)'
;PADEHAITADIIYEPSEDEILDAILPLFVKVQLWRILLESFAAEMGARMTAMESATNNAQELIESLTLTYNKARQSAITRELLEVVAGAEGLQ
;
A
#
# COMPACT_ATOMS: atom_id res chain seq x y z
N PRO A 1 -42.79 23.64 23.47
CA PRO A 1 -43.27 22.49 24.26
C PRO A 1 -44.21 21.62 23.41
N ALA A 2 -43.64 20.63 22.74
CA ALA A 2 -44.38 19.60 22.02
C ALA A 2 -43.76 18.27 22.45
N ASP A 3 -44.58 17.46 23.11
CA ASP A 3 -44.26 16.14 23.64
C ASP A 3 -43.58 15.25 22.60
N GLU A 4 -42.35 14.85 22.91
CA GLU A 4 -41.67 13.73 22.29
C GLU A 4 -42.23 12.47 22.97
N HIS A 5 -43.34 11.94 22.44
CA HIS A 5 -43.89 10.67 22.93
C HIS A 5 -42.87 9.56 22.65
N ALA A 6 -42.23 9.18 23.76
CA ALA A 6 -41.35 8.04 23.94
C ALA A 6 -41.89 6.79 23.25
N ILE A 7 -40.97 6.02 22.67
CA ILE A 7 -41.22 4.64 22.26
C ILE A 7 -41.43 3.82 23.54
N THR A 8 -42.61 3.91 24.15
CA THR A 8 -43.06 2.95 25.16
C THR A 8 -43.86 1.87 24.45
N ALA A 9 -43.18 1.09 23.61
CA ALA A 9 -43.62 -0.28 23.46
C ALA A 9 -43.35 -0.94 24.82
N ASP A 10 -44.36 -1.59 25.39
CA ASP A 10 -44.25 -2.34 26.65
C ASP A 10 -43.40 -3.59 26.37
N ILE A 11 -42.08 -3.39 26.23
CA ILE A 11 -41.12 -4.44 25.92
C ILE A 11 -40.80 -5.13 27.23
N ILE A 12 -41.32 -6.35 27.37
CA ILE A 12 -40.96 -7.23 28.48
C ILE A 12 -39.57 -7.77 28.19
N TYR A 13 -38.59 -7.32 28.97
CA TYR A 13 -37.23 -7.83 28.93
C TYR A 13 -37.13 -9.12 29.75
N GLU A 14 -36.59 -10.18 29.13
CA GLU A 14 -36.25 -11.42 29.80
C GLU A 14 -34.83 -11.81 29.34
N PRO A 15 -33.79 -11.80 30.20
CA PRO A 15 -33.72 -11.45 31.64
C PRO A 15 -33.93 -9.94 31.93
N SER A 16 -33.76 -9.51 33.20
CA SER A 16 -33.99 -8.10 33.60
C SER A 16 -33.12 -7.11 32.80
N GLU A 17 -33.59 -5.86 32.67
CA GLU A 17 -32.88 -4.80 31.92
C GLU A 17 -31.42 -4.63 32.37
N ASP A 18 -31.17 -4.67 33.68
CA ASP A 18 -29.84 -4.57 34.28
C ASP A 18 -28.94 -5.76 33.88
N GLU A 19 -29.47 -6.98 33.91
CA GLU A 19 -28.73 -8.19 33.53
C GLU A 19 -28.39 -8.21 32.02
N ILE A 20 -29.30 -7.71 31.19
CA ILE A 20 -29.04 -7.54 29.75
C ILE A 20 -27.93 -6.51 29.54
N LEU A 21 -28.00 -5.38 30.24
CA LEU A 21 -27.01 -4.31 30.11
C LEU A 21 -25.61 -4.77 30.57
N ASP A 22 -25.54 -5.50 31.68
CA ASP A 22 -24.30 -6.09 32.20
C ASP A 22 -23.66 -7.08 31.22
N ALA A 23 -24.47 -7.76 30.40
CA ALA A 23 -23.98 -8.66 29.35
C ALA A 23 -23.57 -7.90 28.06
N ILE A 24 -24.35 -6.89 27.66
CA ILE A 24 -24.13 -6.15 26.41
C ILE A 24 -22.92 -5.23 26.50
N LEU A 25 -22.70 -4.55 27.62
CA LEU A 25 -21.58 -3.62 27.80
C LEU A 25 -20.21 -4.25 27.48
N PRO A 26 -19.82 -5.40 28.07
CA PRO A 26 -18.56 -6.04 27.75
C PRO A 26 -18.53 -6.61 26.32
N LEU A 27 -19.67 -7.05 25.77
CA LEU A 27 -19.75 -7.52 24.38
C LEU A 27 -19.51 -6.37 23.41
N PHE A 28 -20.12 -5.21 23.65
CA PHE A 28 -19.95 -4.02 22.84
C PHE A 28 -18.48 -3.60 22.78
N VAL A 29 -17.80 -3.51 23.93
CA VAL A 29 -16.38 -3.15 23.98
C VAL A 29 -15.52 -4.16 23.21
N LYS A 30 -15.78 -5.47 23.37
CA LYS A 30 -15.06 -6.52 22.64
C LYS A 30 -15.24 -6.38 21.12
N VAL A 31 -16.48 -6.16 20.67
CA VAL A 31 -16.78 -5.98 19.24
C VAL A 31 -16.13 -4.72 18.69
N GLN A 32 -16.17 -3.60 19.43
CA GLN A 32 -15.51 -2.36 19.02
C GLN A 32 -13.99 -2.54 18.90
N LEU A 33 -13.36 -3.19 19.88
CA LEU A 33 -11.93 -3.47 19.83
C LEU A 33 -11.58 -4.36 18.62
N TRP A 34 -12.36 -5.42 18.39
CA TRP A 34 -12.17 -6.30 17.25
C TRP A 34 -12.30 -5.55 15.92
N ARG A 35 -13.31 -4.68 15.79
CA ARG A 35 -13.52 -3.82 14.63
C ARG A 35 -12.32 -2.91 14.37
N ILE A 36 -11.79 -2.27 15.41
CA ILE A 36 -10.60 -1.40 15.30
C ILE A 36 -9.39 -2.18 14.79
N LEU A 37 -9.18 -3.40 15.29
CA LEU A 37 -8.05 -4.24 14.83
C LEU A 37 -8.20 -4.60 13.34
N LEU A 38 -9.41 -4.96 12.91
CA LEU A 38 -9.68 -5.26 11.49
C LEU A 38 -9.49 -4.03 10.60
N GLU A 39 -9.97 -2.86 11.03
CA GLU A 39 -9.78 -1.60 10.30
C GLU A 39 -8.30 -1.23 10.21
N SER A 40 -7.53 -1.39 11.30
CA SER A 40 -6.09 -1.16 11.31
C SER A 40 -5.35 -2.08 10.34
N PHE A 41 -5.71 -3.36 10.29
CA PHE A 41 -5.08 -4.31 9.38
C PHE A 41 -5.40 -4.00 7.91
N ALA A 42 -6.65 -3.65 7.61
CA ALA A 42 -7.04 -3.23 6.26
C ALA A 42 -6.30 -1.93 5.85
N ALA A 43 -6.19 -0.96 6.76
CA ALA A 43 -5.46 0.28 6.52
C ALA A 43 -3.96 0.02 6.29
N GLU A 44 -3.34 -0.88 7.05
CA GLU A 44 -1.95 -1.30 6.85
C GLU A 44 -1.74 -1.90 5.46
N MET A 45 -2.64 -2.79 5.03
CA MET A 45 -2.56 -3.41 3.72
C MET A 45 -2.71 -2.37 2.60
N GLY A 46 -3.63 -1.43 2.76
CA GLY A 46 -3.79 -0.26 1.86
C GLY A 46 -2.51 0.55 1.74
N ALA A 47 -1.96 0.98 2.89
CA ALA A 47 -0.72 1.77 2.93
C ALA A 47 0.45 1.00 2.32
N ARG A 48 0.56 -0.31 2.58
CA ARG A 48 1.60 -1.17 2.01
C ARG A 48 1.48 -1.27 0.49
N MET A 49 0.27 -1.44 -0.05
CA MET A 49 0.06 -1.50 -1.50
C MET A 49 0.50 -0.20 -2.17
N THR A 50 0.09 0.96 -1.65
CA THR A 50 0.48 2.27 -2.20
C THR A 50 1.99 2.51 -2.12
N ALA A 51 2.64 2.11 -1.01
CA ALA A 51 4.08 2.22 -0.87
C ALA A 51 4.82 1.33 -1.88
N MET A 52 4.36 0.10 -2.10
CA MET A 52 4.96 -0.83 -3.06
C MET A 52 4.71 -0.41 -4.51
N GLU A 53 3.55 0.16 -4.82
CA GLU A 53 3.27 0.76 -6.12
C GLU A 53 4.26 1.89 -6.42
N SER A 54 4.46 2.80 -5.46
CA SER A 54 5.46 3.87 -5.58
C SER A 54 6.88 3.33 -5.75
N ALA A 55 7.26 2.29 -4.99
CA ALA A 55 8.56 1.64 -5.13
C ALA A 55 8.75 1.00 -6.52
N THR A 56 7.69 0.40 -7.07
CA THR A 56 7.69 -0.21 -8.41
C THR A 56 7.86 0.85 -9.49
N ASN A 57 7.15 1.97 -9.39
CA ASN A 57 7.28 3.09 -10.33
C ASN A 57 8.70 3.69 -10.30
N ASN A 58 9.26 3.91 -9.11
CA ASN A 58 10.63 4.41 -8.95
C ASN A 58 11.66 3.44 -9.55
N ALA A 59 11.46 2.12 -9.37
CA ALA A 59 12.32 1.11 -9.96
C ALA A 59 12.24 1.11 -11.49
N GLN A 60 11.04 1.31 -12.05
CA GLN A 60 10.84 1.41 -13.49
C GLN A 60 11.58 2.62 -14.09
N GLU A 61 11.47 3.79 -13.46
CA GLU A 61 12.23 4.99 -13.87
C GLU A 61 13.74 4.74 -13.85
N LEU A 62 14.23 4.05 -12.81
CA LEU A 62 15.65 3.70 -12.71
C LEU A 62 16.07 2.75 -13.84
N ILE A 63 15.27 1.73 -14.15
CA ILE A 63 15.54 0.79 -15.24
C ILE A 63 15.64 1.54 -16.58
N GLU A 64 14.73 2.47 -16.86
CA GLU A 64 14.76 3.27 -18.08
C GLU A 64 16.04 4.11 -18.17
N SER A 65 16.40 4.80 -17.08
CA SER A 65 17.62 5.62 -17.04
C SER A 65 18.91 4.79 -17.24
N LEU A 66 18.98 3.62 -16.62
CA LEU A 66 20.11 2.71 -16.72
C LEU A 66 20.19 2.07 -18.11
N THR A 67 19.04 1.78 -18.72
CA THR A 67 18.97 1.24 -20.09
C THR A 67 19.50 2.25 -21.10
N LEU A 68 19.14 3.53 -20.96
CA LEU A 68 19.68 4.60 -21.81
C LEU A 68 21.20 4.72 -21.62
N THR A 69 21.66 4.74 -20.37
CA THR A 69 23.08 4.82 -20.03
C THR A 69 23.88 3.63 -20.59
N TYR A 70 23.34 2.42 -20.45
CA TYR A 70 23.91 1.20 -20.98
C TYR A 70 24.06 1.26 -22.50
N ASN A 71 23.01 1.65 -23.22
CA ASN A 71 23.07 1.77 -24.68
C ASN A 71 24.08 2.82 -25.14
N LYS A 72 24.19 3.95 -24.44
CA LYS A 72 25.20 4.98 -24.71
C LYS A 72 26.61 4.45 -24.49
N ALA A 73 26.85 3.77 -23.37
CA ALA A 73 28.14 3.15 -23.06
C ALA A 73 28.51 2.07 -24.10
N ARG A 74 27.54 1.24 -24.50
CA ARG A 74 27.71 0.24 -25.54
C ARG A 74 28.13 0.85 -26.88
N GLN A 75 27.46 1.92 -27.31
CA GLN A 75 27.82 2.61 -28.56
C GLN A 75 29.22 3.21 -28.48
N SER A 76 29.56 3.88 -27.37
CA SER A 76 30.90 4.44 -27.17
C SER A 76 31.98 3.35 -27.19
N ALA A 77 31.71 2.17 -26.62
CA ALA A 77 32.62 1.04 -26.63
C ALA A 77 32.84 0.51 -28.06
N ILE A 78 31.76 0.31 -28.84
CA ILE A 78 31.83 -0.11 -30.25
C ILE A 78 32.64 0.91 -31.07
N THR A 79 32.35 2.21 -30.95
CA THR A 79 33.09 3.25 -31.67
C THR A 79 34.57 3.25 -31.30
N ARG A 80 34.91 3.09 -30.02
CA ARG A 80 36.31 3.00 -29.57
C ARG A 80 37.02 1.79 -30.18
N GLU A 81 36.38 0.62 -30.15
CA GLU A 81 36.95 -0.60 -30.70
C GLU A 81 37.17 -0.49 -32.22
N LEU A 82 36.22 0.10 -32.95
CA LEU A 82 36.37 0.38 -34.38
C LEU A 82 37.54 1.34 -34.67
N LEU A 83 37.70 2.40 -33.86
CA LEU A 83 38.82 3.34 -33.99
C LEU A 83 40.16 2.64 -33.72
N GLU A 84 40.23 1.77 -32.74
CA GLU A 84 41.42 0.98 -32.42
C GLU A 84 41.79 0.03 -33.57
N VAL A 85 40.80 -0.63 -34.20
CA VAL A 85 41.02 -1.49 -35.37
C VAL A 85 41.53 -0.70 -36.57
N VAL A 86 40.93 0.45 -36.89
CA VAL A 86 41.36 1.29 -38.02
C VAL A 86 42.76 1.85 -37.79
N ALA A 87 43.05 2.39 -36.61
CA ALA A 87 44.37 2.93 -36.28
C ALA A 87 45.46 1.83 -36.31
N GLY A 88 45.14 0.62 -35.84
CA GLY A 88 46.05 -0.53 -35.93
C GLY A 88 46.32 -0.98 -37.37
N ALA A 89 45.30 -0.92 -38.24
CA ALA A 89 45.45 -1.25 -39.66
C ALA A 89 46.27 -0.19 -40.44
N GLU A 90 46.11 1.10 -40.13
CA GLU A 90 46.92 2.18 -40.73
C GLU A 90 48.38 2.13 -40.28
N GLY A 91 48.66 1.75 -39.03
CA GLY A 91 50.03 1.61 -38.53
C GLY A 91 50.83 0.44 -39.12
N LEU A 92 50.18 -0.44 -39.92
CA LEU A 92 50.80 -1.56 -40.64
C LEU A 92 51.15 -1.23 -42.11
N GLN A 93 50.72 -0.07 -42.63
CA GLN A 93 51.09 0.45 -43.96
C GLN A 93 52.39 1.24 -43.92
#